data_AF-A0A258KSV0-F1
#
_entry.id   AF-A0A258KSV0-F1
#
_cell.length_a   1.000
_cell.length_b   1.000
_cell.length_c   1.000
_cell.angle_alpha   90.00
_cell.angle_beta   90.00
_cell.angle_gamma   90.00
#
_symmetry.space_group_name_H-M   'P 1'
#
loop_
_entity.id
_entity.type
_entity.pdbx_description
1 polymer ?
#
loop_
_entity_poly.entity_id
_entity_poly.type
_entity_poly.pdbx_seq_one_letter_code
_entity_poly.pdbx_strand_id
1 'polypeptide(L)'
;MVQQQELALQSLNAGYKKDIAQALTDIQTNLERVANTQSQIDQTKYAQQLAAIRFKNGVGTNLELTNASTNVQRAELSRLQYQYQLCLSRLELAKLMGYDYWK
;
A
#
# COMPACT_ATOMS: atom_id res chain seq x y z
N MET A 1 33.87 -31.32 -3.79
CA MET A 1 32.53 -31.29 -4.42
C MET A 1 31.41 -31.32 -3.38
N VAL A 2 31.41 -32.24 -2.40
CA VAL A 2 30.38 -32.31 -1.33
C VAL A 2 30.30 -31.03 -0.48
N GLN A 3 31.44 -30.51 0.03
CA GLN A 3 31.45 -29.25 0.80
C GLN A 3 30.93 -28.03 0.01
N GLN A 4 31.16 -28.00 -1.29
CA GLN A 4 30.72 -26.90 -2.15
C GLN A 4 29.20 -26.95 -2.36
N GLN A 5 28.63 -28.16 -2.43
CA GLN A 5 27.18 -28.36 -2.47
C GLN A 5 26.51 -28.04 -1.12
N GLU A 6 27.11 -28.40 0.01
CA GLU A 6 26.60 -28.06 1.34
C GLU A 6 26.57 -26.54 1.57
N LEU A 7 27.64 -25.83 1.21
CA LEU A 7 27.69 -24.36 1.28
C LEU A 7 26.62 -23.72 0.39
N ALA A 8 26.42 -24.23 -0.83
CA ALA A 8 25.37 -23.74 -1.72
C ALA A 8 23.97 -23.94 -1.12
N LEU A 9 23.69 -25.10 -0.51
CA LEU A 9 22.42 -25.38 0.17
C LEU A 9 22.20 -24.50 1.41
N GLN A 10 23.25 -24.22 2.17
CA GLN A 10 23.19 -23.30 3.31
C GLN A 10 22.90 -21.87 2.86
N SER A 11 23.59 -21.38 1.82
CA SER A 11 23.33 -20.06 1.24
C SER A 11 21.92 -19.94 0.68
N LEU A 12 21.41 -20.98 0.01
CA LEU A 12 20.04 -21.02 -0.50
C LEU A 12 19.01 -20.92 0.63
N ASN A 13 19.16 -21.74 1.69
CA ASN A 13 18.27 -21.69 2.85
C ASN A 13 18.31 -20.34 3.59
N ALA A 14 19.51 -19.75 3.70
CA ALA A 14 19.67 -18.42 4.29
C ALA A 14 18.97 -17.33 3.43
N GLY A 15 19.07 -17.44 2.11
CA GLY A 15 18.35 -16.60 1.15
C GLY A 15 16.83 -16.69 1.34
N TYR A 16 16.27 -17.90 1.32
CA TYR A 16 14.84 -18.13 1.52
C TYR A 16 14.31 -17.54 2.84
N LYS A 17 15.03 -17.76 3.95
CA LYS A 17 14.64 -17.20 5.26
C LYS A 17 14.64 -15.67 5.24
N LYS A 18 15.65 -15.08 4.61
CA LYS A 18 15.75 -13.62 4.46
C LYS A 18 14.59 -13.08 3.62
N ASP A 19 14.27 -13.73 2.50
CA ASP A 19 13.21 -13.29 1.59
C ASP A 19 11.83 -13.37 2.25
N ILE A 20 11.57 -14.43 3.03
CA ILE A 20 10.34 -14.54 3.84
C ILE A 20 10.26 -13.42 4.89
N ALA A 21 11.36 -13.14 5.60
CA ALA A 21 11.39 -12.07 6.59
C ALA A 21 11.16 -10.69 5.95
N GLN A 22 11.70 -10.47 4.75
CA GLN A 22 11.48 -9.26 3.98
C GLN A 22 10.01 -9.14 3.55
N ALA A 23 9.43 -10.20 2.99
CA ALA A 23 8.03 -10.21 2.57
C ALA A 23 7.07 -9.92 3.74
N LEU A 24 7.32 -10.49 4.92
CA LEU A 24 6.55 -10.19 6.14
C LEU A 24 6.69 -8.72 6.57
N THR A 25 7.90 -8.17 6.52
CA THR A 25 8.17 -6.75 6.82
C THR A 25 7.44 -5.83 5.84
N ASP A 26 7.43 -6.16 4.56
CA ASP A 26 6.74 -5.40 3.53
C ASP A 26 5.23 -5.43 3.72
N ILE A 27 4.67 -6.60 4.06
CA ILE A 27 3.25 -6.74 4.39
C ILE A 27 2.87 -5.85 5.57
N GLN A 28 3.64 -5.90 6.66
CA GLN A 28 3.39 -5.09 7.85
C GLN A 28 3.43 -3.59 7.51
N THR A 29 4.48 -3.16 6.80
CA THR A 29 4.65 -1.76 6.38
C THR A 29 3.50 -1.30 5.48
N ASN A 30 3.06 -2.14 4.53
CA ASN A 30 1.96 -1.79 3.63
C ASN A 30 0.61 -1.77 4.36
N LEU A 31 0.39 -2.63 5.34
CA LEU A 31 -0.79 -2.57 6.21
C LEU A 31 -0.87 -1.25 6.97
N GLU A 32 0.23 -0.81 7.57
CA GLU A 32 0.32 0.48 8.27
C GLU A 32 0.08 1.65 7.32
N ARG A 33 0.67 1.62 6.12
CA ARG A 33 0.42 2.65 5.09
C ARG A 33 -1.06 2.73 4.70
N VAL A 34 -1.72 1.59 4.48
CA VAL A 34 -3.16 1.53 4.19
C VAL A 34 -3.95 2.11 5.36
N ALA A 35 -3.64 1.75 6.60
CA ALA A 35 -4.32 2.29 7.78
C ALA A 35 -4.16 3.82 7.88
N ASN A 36 -2.95 4.33 7.63
CA ASN A 36 -2.66 5.76 7.69
C ASN A 36 -3.37 6.57 6.59
N THR A 37 -3.69 5.95 5.44
CA THR A 37 -4.44 6.65 4.39
C THR A 37 -5.83 7.09 4.80
N GLN A 38 -6.43 6.44 5.80
CA GLN A 38 -7.77 6.80 6.27
C GLN A 38 -7.80 8.24 6.80
N SER A 39 -6.85 8.62 7.65
CA SER A 39 -6.75 9.99 8.18
C SER A 39 -6.56 11.02 7.06
N GLN A 40 -5.76 10.70 6.04
CA GLN A 40 -5.54 11.57 4.89
C GLN A 40 -6.83 11.77 4.06
N ILE A 41 -7.60 10.71 3.87
CA ILE A 41 -8.90 10.76 3.18
C ILE A 41 -9.89 11.59 4.00
N ASP A 42 -9.94 11.41 5.30
CA ASP A 42 -10.86 12.14 6.18
C ASP A 42 -10.56 13.65 6.16
N GLN A 43 -9.28 14.03 6.22
CA GLN A 43 -8.85 15.42 6.12
C GLN A 43 -9.22 16.06 4.78
N THR A 44 -8.99 15.35 3.66
CA THR A 44 -9.33 15.87 2.33
C THR A 44 -10.84 15.97 2.11
N LYS A 45 -11.63 15.03 2.65
CA LYS A 45 -13.11 15.09 2.63
C LYS A 45 -13.64 16.27 3.43
N TYR A 46 -13.08 16.52 4.61
CA TYR A 46 -13.45 17.70 5.40
C TYR A 46 -13.14 19.01 4.65
N ALA A 47 -11.96 19.10 4.01
CA ALA A 47 -11.60 20.27 3.20
C ALA A 47 -12.56 20.47 2.00
N GLN A 48 -12.97 19.39 1.34
CA GLN A 48 -13.98 19.43 0.28
C GLN A 48 -15.33 19.91 0.80
N GLN A 49 -15.77 19.44 1.97
CA GLN A 49 -17.01 19.87 2.59
C GLN A 49 -16.98 21.37 2.90
N LEU A 50 -15.88 21.88 3.46
CA LEU A 50 -15.71 23.30 3.73
C LEU A 50 -15.74 24.12 2.44
N ALA A 51 -15.06 23.67 1.39
CA ALA A 51 -15.08 24.33 0.07
C ALA A 51 -16.49 24.36 -0.53
N ALA A 52 -17.25 23.26 -0.40
CA ALA A 52 -18.63 23.18 -0.86
C ALA A 52 -19.56 24.15 -0.11
N ILE A 53 -19.40 24.28 1.21
CA ILE A 53 -20.15 25.24 2.04
C ILE A 53 -19.83 26.68 1.60
N ARG A 54 -18.55 27.01 1.43
CA ARG A 54 -18.11 28.34 1.00
C ARG A 54 -18.65 28.70 -0.39
N PHE A 55 -18.55 27.76 -1.34
CA PHE A 55 -19.10 27.93 -2.68
C PHE A 55 -20.63 28.15 -2.65
N LYS A 56 -21.37 27.34 -1.89
CA LYS A 56 -22.83 27.48 -1.73
C LYS A 56 -23.23 28.84 -1.14
N ASN A 57 -22.41 29.37 -0.23
CA ASN A 57 -22.64 30.68 0.40
C ASN A 57 -22.06 31.85 -0.42
N GLY A 58 -21.54 31.62 -1.62
CA GLY A 58 -20.99 32.66 -2.50
C GLY A 58 -19.67 33.27 -2.03
N VAL A 59 -19.03 32.71 -1.00
CA VAL A 59 -17.75 33.17 -0.44
C VAL A 59 -16.57 32.31 -0.89
N GLY A 60 -16.82 31.33 -1.75
CA GLY A 60 -15.81 30.43 -2.34
C GLY A 60 -16.01 30.30 -3.83
N THR A 61 -14.97 29.83 -4.52
CA THR A 61 -14.96 29.71 -5.98
C THR A 61 -15.21 28.27 -6.44
N ASN A 62 -15.71 28.10 -7.66
CA ASN A 62 -15.85 26.76 -8.26
C ASN A 62 -14.48 26.06 -8.42
N LEU A 63 -13.42 26.85 -8.63
CA LEU A 63 -12.06 26.33 -8.72
C LEU A 63 -11.61 25.69 -7.41
N GLU A 64 -11.86 26.34 -6.26
CA GLU A 64 -11.55 25.78 -4.94
C GLU A 64 -12.32 24.46 -4.67
N LEU A 65 -13.61 24.41 -5.01
CA LEU A 65 -14.41 23.20 -4.87
C LEU A 65 -13.88 22.06 -5.76
N THR A 66 -13.52 22.37 -7.00
CA THR A 66 -12.97 21.39 -7.95
C THR A 66 -11.60 20.88 -7.49
N ASN A 67 -10.74 21.77 -7.01
CA ASN A 67 -9.43 21.41 -6.45
C ASN A 67 -9.56 20.52 -5.21
N ALA A 68 -10.46 20.87 -4.29
CA ALA A 68 -10.70 20.07 -3.09
C ALA A 68 -11.26 18.68 -3.44
N SER A 69 -12.18 18.60 -4.40
CA SER A 69 -12.70 17.32 -4.90
C SER A 69 -11.62 16.47 -5.57
N THR A 70 -10.71 17.09 -6.32
CA THR A 70 -9.56 16.42 -6.94
C THR A 70 -8.60 15.88 -5.87
N ASN A 71 -8.40 16.61 -4.77
CA ASN A 71 -7.55 16.15 -3.66
C ASN A 71 -8.13 14.92 -2.95
N VAL A 72 -9.45 14.84 -2.78
CA VAL A 72 -10.12 13.62 -2.27
C VAL A 72 -9.84 12.44 -3.19
N GLN A 73 -10.02 12.62 -4.51
CA GLN A 73 -9.78 11.56 -5.49
C GLN A 73 -8.31 11.09 -5.48
N ARG A 74 -7.35 12.01 -5.33
CA ARG A 74 -5.93 11.65 -5.19
C ARG A 74 -5.67 10.85 -3.91
N ALA A 75 -6.26 11.24 -2.78
CA ALA A 75 -6.10 10.51 -1.52
C ALA A 75 -6.69 9.09 -1.60
N GLU A 76 -7.86 8.94 -2.22
CA GLU A 76 -8.48 7.63 -2.46
C GLU A 76 -7.65 6.77 -3.43
N LEU A 77 -7.09 7.36 -4.49
CA LEU A 77 -6.18 6.67 -5.40
C LEU A 77 -4.91 6.17 -4.69
N SER A 78 -4.30 6.99 -3.83
CA SER A 78 -3.13 6.57 -3.05
C SER A 78 -3.44 5.39 -2.14
N ARG A 79 -4.63 5.36 -1.51
CA ARG A 79 -5.08 4.19 -0.74
C ARG A 79 -5.17 2.95 -1.61
N LEU A 80 -5.76 3.05 -2.80
CA LEU A 80 -5.87 1.93 -3.73
C LEU A 80 -4.49 1.39 -4.13
N GLN A 81 -3.53 2.27 -4.39
CA GLN A 81 -2.14 1.89 -4.70
C GLN A 81 -1.49 1.12 -3.56
N TYR A 82 -1.67 1.53 -2.31
CA TYR A 82 -1.13 0.79 -1.16
C TYR A 82 -1.83 -0.56 -0.94
N GLN A 83 -3.14 -0.63 -1.16
CA GLN A 83 -3.87 -1.90 -1.12
C GLN A 83 -3.37 -2.88 -2.19
N TYR A 84 -3.10 -2.37 -3.38
CA TYR A 84 -2.50 -3.15 -4.46
C TYR A 84 -1.09 -3.64 -4.08
N GLN A 85 -0.25 -2.78 -3.52
CA GLN A 85 1.08 -3.17 -3.06
C GLN A 85 1.02 -4.24 -1.96
N LEU A 86 0.08 -4.12 -1.00
CA LEU A 86 -0.16 -5.14 0.02
C LEU A 86 -0.56 -6.48 -0.60
N CYS A 87 -1.39 -6.47 -1.64
CA CYS A 87 -1.77 -7.68 -2.37
C CYS A 87 -0.55 -8.35 -3.02
N LEU A 88 0.33 -7.55 -3.65
CA LEU A 88 1.57 -8.07 -4.24
C LEU A 88 2.50 -8.67 -3.20
N SER A 89 2.70 -8.01 -2.05
CA SER A 89 3.54 -8.55 -0.96
C SER A 89 2.99 -9.87 -0.40
N ARG A 90 1.66 -10.00 -0.30
CA ARG A 90 1.01 -11.26 0.10
C ARG A 90 1.19 -12.36 -0.93
N LEU A 91 1.09 -12.03 -2.21
CA LEU A 91 1.32 -12.98 -3.31
C LEU A 91 2.78 -13.47 -3.29
N GLU A 92 3.73 -12.58 -3.05
CA GLU A 92 5.15 -12.94 -2.97
C GLU A 92 5.43 -13.88 -1.79
N LEU A 93 4.87 -13.59 -0.61
CA LEU A 93 4.96 -14.50 0.52
C LEU A 93 4.34 -15.88 0.20
N ALA A 94 3.19 -15.92 -0.46
CA ALA A 94 2.56 -17.18 -0.85
C ALA A 94 3.45 -18.02 -1.78
N LYS A 95 4.13 -17.38 -2.75
CA LYS A 95 5.12 -18.04 -3.62
C LYS A 95 6.30 -18.58 -2.83
N LEU A 96 6.87 -17.78 -1.92
CA LEU A 96 8.01 -18.17 -1.09
C LEU A 96 7.67 -19.33 -0.13
N MET A 97 6.42 -19.43 0.32
CA MET A 97 5.94 -20.53 1.17
C MET A 97 5.56 -21.80 0.37
N GLY A 98 5.68 -21.77 -0.96
CA GLY A 98 5.39 -22.94 -1.81
C GLY A 98 3.90 -23.20 -2.05
N TYR A 99 3.03 -22.19 -1.88
CA TYR A 99 1.64 -22.31 -2.32
C TYR A 99 1.57 -22.22 -3.85
N ASP A 100 1.52 -23.36 -4.53
CA ASP A 100 1.06 -23.46 -5.91
C ASP A 100 -0.43 -23.07 -5.95
N TYR A 101 -0.74 -21.82 -6.33
CA TYR A 101 -2.13 -21.36 -6.50
C TYR A 101 -2.78 -21.91 -7.79
N TRP A 102 -2.00 -22.55 -8.66
CA TRP A 102 -2.41 -23.06 -9.97
C TRP A 102 -2.05 -24.54 -10.15
N LYS A 103 -2.70 -25.41 -9.37
CA LYS A 103 -2.85 -26.83 -9.72
C LYS A 103 -4.30 -27.25 -9.62
#